data_AF-A0A7G8GYJ4-F1
#
_entry.id   AF-A0A7G8GYJ4-F1
#
_cell.length_a   1.000
_cell.length_b   1.000
_cell.length_c   1.000
_cell.angle_alpha   90.00
_cell.angle_beta   90.00
_cell.angle_gamma   90.00
#
_symmetry.space_group_name_H-M   'P 1'
#
loop_
_entity.id
_entity.type
_entity.pdbx_description
1 polymer ?
#
loop_
_entity_poly.entity_id
_entity_poly.type
_entity_poly.pdbx_seq_one_letter_code
_entity_poly.pdbx_strand_id
1 'polypeptide(L)'
;MDLMIEDLMEQLVQGGGSDLHLATGQPPYGRFSGELRPMTDRPLAEEDCNKLIFSMLNNSQRKTLEQTWELDCAYGLKGVARFRVNVYRQKGSYAACLRALGSTIPSVELLNLPPVVLETSARPRGLVLVTGPTGSGKTTTLAALLDHINHTRSEHILTIEDPIEFVYQSDKSLVHQRQLNEDTRSFANALRAALREDPDVILVGEMRDLETIQLAVSAAETGHLVFGTLHTSSAAQTVDRMVDGLGGGTTDADPCAALGQFGRCVFPDPLPASEPGSRTVRSSDGPRNPDQHTRHRQPDPRGENSPALFPNPNRGRTRYADPGESLGQPCTQWGCFPRRRAAARQPCKHPERQS
;
A
#
# COMPACT_ATOMS: atom_id res chain seq x y z
N MET A 1 5.69 -20.58 33.16
CA MET A 1 6.34 -19.60 32.26
C MET A 1 5.22 -18.67 31.85
N ASP A 2 5.33 -17.40 32.22
CA ASP A 2 4.31 -16.41 31.87
C ASP A 2 4.38 -16.20 30.36
N LEU A 3 3.24 -16.29 29.69
CA LEU A 3 3.14 -16.16 28.25
C LEU A 3 3.18 -14.67 27.91
N MET A 4 4.14 -14.23 27.10
CA MET A 4 4.21 -12.85 26.62
C MET A 4 3.57 -12.76 25.23
N ILE A 5 2.94 -11.62 24.92
CA ILE A 5 2.26 -11.44 23.64
C ILE A 5 3.27 -11.34 22.49
N GLU A 6 4.42 -10.73 22.78
CA GLU A 6 5.53 -10.53 21.85
C GLU A 6 6.09 -11.88 21.38
N ASP A 7 6.21 -12.86 22.28
CA ASP A 7 6.69 -14.21 21.95
C ASP A 7 5.72 -14.93 20.98
N LEU A 8 4.41 -14.80 21.20
CA LEU A 8 3.40 -15.38 20.31
C LEU A 8 3.43 -14.73 18.92
N MET A 9 3.57 -13.41 18.87
CA MET A 9 3.69 -12.66 17.62
C MET A 9 4.95 -13.05 16.84
N GLU A 10 6.08 -13.18 17.54
CA GLU A 10 7.34 -13.60 16.94
C GLU A 10 7.24 -15.03 16.39
N GLN A 11 6.72 -15.97 17.17
CA GLN A 11 6.47 -17.34 16.72
C GLN A 11 5.55 -17.40 15.50
N LEU A 12 4.49 -16.59 15.47
CA LEU A 12 3.58 -16.52 14.32
C LEU A 12 4.35 -16.12 13.06
N VAL A 13 5.13 -15.03 13.13
CA VAL A 13 5.85 -14.49 11.96
C VAL A 13 6.98 -15.43 11.52
N GLN A 14 7.75 -15.99 12.46
CA GLN A 14 8.80 -16.96 12.16
C GLN A 14 8.23 -18.24 11.51
N GLY A 15 7.03 -18.67 11.92
CA GLY A 15 6.32 -19.79 11.31
C GLY A 15 5.62 -19.47 9.98
N GLY A 16 5.71 -18.23 9.49
CA GLY A 16 5.04 -17.79 8.26
C GLY A 16 3.52 -17.68 8.39
N GLY A 17 3.02 -17.47 9.61
CA GLY A 17 1.60 -17.29 9.89
C GLY A 17 1.06 -15.92 9.49
N SER A 18 -0.22 -15.86 9.17
CA SER A 18 -0.91 -14.63 8.74
C SER A 18 -1.70 -13.95 9.84
N ASP A 19 -2.37 -14.71 10.71
CA ASP A 19 -3.28 -14.20 11.73
C ASP A 19 -3.08 -14.94 13.06
N LEU A 20 -3.06 -14.22 14.18
CA LEU A 20 -3.06 -14.74 15.55
C LEU A 20 -4.42 -14.45 16.20
N HIS A 21 -5.01 -15.46 16.82
CA HIS A 21 -6.31 -15.38 17.50
C HIS A 21 -6.15 -15.71 18.98
N LEU A 22 -6.72 -14.86 19.83
CA LEU A 22 -6.75 -14.99 21.27
C LEU A 22 -8.19 -15.02 21.77
N ALA A 23 -8.53 -16.01 22.58
CA ALA A 23 -9.84 -16.11 23.22
C ALA A 23 -9.75 -16.89 24.53
N THR A 24 -10.55 -16.48 25.52
CA THR A 24 -10.68 -17.18 26.80
C THR A 24 -11.17 -18.61 26.62
N GLY A 25 -10.56 -19.55 27.34
CA GLY A 25 -10.90 -20.97 27.32
C GLY A 25 -10.39 -21.72 26.09
N GLN A 26 -9.58 -21.08 25.23
CA GLN A 26 -8.95 -21.66 24.06
C GLN A 26 -7.44 -21.39 24.10
N PRO A 27 -6.60 -22.28 23.53
CA PRO A 27 -5.20 -21.92 23.29
C PRO A 27 -5.12 -20.77 22.28
N PRO A 28 -4.02 -19.99 22.26
CA PRO A 28 -3.73 -19.10 21.14
C PRO A 28 -3.69 -19.89 19.83
N TYR A 29 -4.34 -19.39 18.78
CA TYR A 29 -4.34 -20.00 17.45
C TYR A 29 -3.59 -19.13 16.46
N GLY A 30 -2.71 -19.72 15.66
CA GLY A 30 -2.11 -19.10 14.50
C GLY A 30 -2.74 -19.64 13.22
N ARG A 31 -2.93 -18.78 12.22
CA ARG A 31 -3.30 -19.19 10.87
C ARG A 31 -2.03 -19.37 10.04
N PHE A 32 -1.79 -20.57 9.57
CA PHE A 32 -0.63 -20.93 8.76
C PHE A 32 -1.09 -21.58 7.47
N SER A 33 -0.78 -20.97 6.32
CA SER A 33 -1.23 -21.43 5.00
C SER A 33 -2.75 -21.59 4.90
N GLY A 34 -3.50 -20.68 5.53
CA GLY A 34 -4.97 -20.69 5.54
C GLY A 34 -5.60 -21.53 6.65
N GLU A 35 -4.85 -22.43 7.30
CA GLU A 35 -5.36 -23.32 8.34
C GLU A 35 -5.09 -22.78 9.75
N LEU A 36 -6.09 -22.86 10.64
CA LEU A 36 -5.93 -22.51 12.05
C LEU A 36 -5.29 -23.67 12.82
N ARG A 37 -4.20 -23.39 13.52
CA ARG A 37 -3.48 -24.36 14.36
C ARG A 37 -3.20 -23.76 15.74
N PRO A 38 -3.35 -24.54 16.83
CA PRO A 38 -2.97 -24.08 18.15
C PRO A 38 -1.46 -23.84 18.21
N MET A 39 -1.05 -22.72 18.80
CA MET A 39 0.37 -22.38 18.99
C MET A 39 0.90 -22.90 20.33
N THR A 40 0.00 -23.19 21.27
CA THR A 40 0.31 -23.83 22.55
C THR A 40 -0.77 -24.85 22.89
N ASP A 41 -0.45 -25.80 23.77
CA ASP A 41 -1.42 -26.82 24.21
C ASP A 41 -2.35 -26.33 25.32
N ARG A 42 -2.02 -25.20 25.97
CA ARG A 42 -2.72 -24.73 27.16
C ARG A 42 -3.80 -23.70 26.81
N PRO A 43 -5.06 -23.92 27.22
CA PRO A 43 -6.10 -22.91 27.11
C PRO A 43 -5.79 -21.66 27.95
N LEU A 44 -6.08 -20.48 27.40
CA LEU A 44 -5.94 -19.22 28.12
C LEU A 44 -7.03 -19.08 29.18
N ALA A 45 -6.64 -18.83 30.43
CA ALA A 45 -7.57 -18.33 31.43
C ALA A 45 -7.99 -16.89 31.09
N GLU A 46 -9.12 -16.43 31.61
CA GLU A 46 -9.63 -15.09 31.32
C GLU A 46 -8.62 -14.00 31.72
N GLU A 47 -7.98 -14.17 32.88
CA GLU A 47 -6.98 -13.22 33.38
C GLU A 47 -5.76 -13.16 32.46
N ASP A 48 -5.28 -14.31 31.97
CA ASP A 48 -4.12 -14.39 31.06
C ASP A 48 -4.46 -13.80 29.68
N CYS A 49 -5.65 -14.10 29.16
CA CYS A 49 -6.14 -13.54 27.90
C CYS A 49 -6.22 -12.01 27.98
N ASN A 50 -6.80 -11.49 29.07
CA ASN A 50 -6.89 -10.06 29.30
C ASN A 50 -5.51 -9.40 29.45
N LYS A 51 -4.57 -10.04 30.15
CA LYS A 51 -3.19 -9.55 30.27
C LYS A 51 -2.52 -9.43 28.89
N LEU A 52 -2.61 -10.47 28.06
CA LEU A 52 -2.08 -10.45 26.70
C LEU A 52 -2.69 -9.33 25.86
N ILE A 53 -4.03 -9.23 25.84
CA ILE A 53 -4.74 -8.21 25.05
C ILE A 53 -4.38 -6.80 25.52
N PHE A 54 -4.49 -6.52 26.82
CA PHE A 54 -4.27 -5.18 27.35
C PHE A 54 -2.82 -4.73 27.29
N SER A 55 -1.85 -5.65 27.30
CA SER A 55 -0.43 -5.31 27.13
C SER A 55 -0.14 -4.59 25.80
N MET A 56 -0.98 -4.82 24.77
CA MET A 56 -0.87 -4.15 23.47
C MET A 56 -1.54 -2.78 23.41
N LEU A 57 -2.41 -2.44 24.37
CA LEU A 57 -3.29 -1.28 24.29
C LEU A 57 -2.84 -0.13 25.20
N ASN A 58 -2.86 1.08 24.66
CA ASN A 58 -2.67 2.32 25.43
C ASN A 58 -3.93 2.71 26.22
N ASN A 59 -3.81 3.68 27.14
CA ASN A 59 -4.91 4.08 28.02
C ASN A 59 -6.16 4.60 27.27
N SER A 60 -5.96 5.30 26.16
CA SER A 60 -7.08 5.81 25.35
C SER A 60 -7.81 4.68 24.65
N GLN A 61 -7.06 3.75 24.06
CA GLN A 61 -7.57 2.54 23.41
C GLN A 61 -8.35 1.66 24.39
N ARG A 62 -7.82 1.43 25.60
CA ARG A 62 -8.51 0.70 26.66
C ARG A 62 -9.86 1.32 27.01
N LYS A 63 -9.88 2.64 27.20
CA LYS A 63 -11.13 3.36 27.48
C LYS A 63 -12.14 3.22 26.35
N THR A 64 -11.70 3.32 25.09
CA THR A 64 -12.58 3.10 23.93
C THR A 64 -13.14 1.69 23.91
N LEU A 65 -12.30 0.67 24.11
CA LEU A 65 -12.70 -0.73 24.14
C LEU A 65 -13.70 -1.03 25.27
N GLU A 66 -13.51 -0.44 26.46
CA GLU A 66 -14.44 -0.59 27.57
C GLU A 66 -15.81 0.04 27.29
N GLN A 67 -15.84 1.15 26.55
CA GLN A 67 -17.06 1.89 26.23
C GLN A 67 -17.84 1.32 25.04
N THR A 68 -17.13 0.80 24.03
CA THR A 68 -17.71 0.39 22.74
C THR A 68 -17.70 -1.13 22.52
N TRP A 69 -16.91 -1.85 23.32
CA TRP A 69 -16.67 -3.30 23.23
C TRP A 69 -15.99 -3.78 21.95
N GLU A 70 -15.54 -2.86 21.10
CA GLU A 70 -14.83 -3.14 19.86
C GLU A 70 -13.71 -2.10 19.68
N LEU A 71 -12.55 -2.54 19.19
CA LEU A 71 -11.43 -1.65 18.92
C LEU A 71 -10.58 -2.19 17.76
N ASP A 72 -10.39 -1.37 16.74
CA ASP A 72 -9.34 -1.54 15.74
C ASP A 72 -8.15 -0.65 16.10
N CYS A 73 -6.94 -1.21 16.10
CA CYS A 73 -5.69 -0.49 16.30
C CYS A 73 -4.52 -1.18 15.59
N ALA A 74 -3.35 -0.56 15.60
CA ALA A 74 -2.12 -1.18 15.13
C ALA A 74 -1.16 -1.41 16.32
N TYR A 75 -0.39 -2.49 16.23
CA TYR A 75 0.66 -2.80 17.20
C TYR A 75 1.95 -3.14 16.46
N GLY A 76 3.04 -2.44 16.79
CA GLY A 76 4.35 -2.67 16.16
C GLY A 76 5.28 -3.47 17.06
N LEU A 77 5.69 -4.66 16.62
CA LEU A 77 6.74 -5.44 17.27
C LEU A 77 8.09 -5.16 16.60
N LYS A 78 8.97 -4.44 17.31
CA LYS A 78 10.25 -3.99 16.77
C LYS A 78 11.08 -5.16 16.26
N GLY A 79 11.53 -5.08 15.00
CA GLY A 79 12.37 -6.09 14.37
C GLY A 79 11.63 -7.33 13.85
N VAL A 80 10.31 -7.43 14.05
CA VAL A 80 9.51 -8.59 13.62
C VAL A 80 8.51 -8.18 12.55
N ALA A 81 7.42 -7.51 12.94
CA ALA A 81 6.34 -7.09 12.06
C ALA A 81 5.44 -6.04 12.75
N ARG A 82 4.60 -5.37 11.95
CA ARG A 82 3.42 -4.69 12.48
C ARG A 82 2.22 -5.63 12.42
N PHE A 83 1.28 -5.40 13.31
CA PHE A 83 0.04 -6.15 13.39
C PHE A 83 -1.13 -5.18 13.34
N ARG A 84 -2.12 -5.51 12.51
CA ARG A 84 -3.45 -4.93 12.65
C ARG A 84 -4.19 -5.72 13.71
N VAL A 85 -4.58 -5.07 14.80
CA VAL A 85 -5.20 -5.69 15.95
C VAL A 85 -6.67 -5.28 16.00
N ASN A 86 -7.55 -6.26 16.01
CA ASN A 86 -8.97 -6.08 16.30
C ASN A 86 -9.29 -6.77 17.62
N VAL A 87 -9.85 -6.02 18.58
CA VAL A 87 -10.24 -6.53 19.90
C VAL A 87 -11.76 -6.38 20.04
N TYR A 88 -12.42 -7.42 20.54
CA TYR A 88 -13.88 -7.47 20.65
C TYR A 88 -14.34 -8.30 21.86
N ARG A 89 -15.62 -8.19 22.24
CA ARG A 89 -16.23 -9.09 23.26
C ARG A 89 -16.84 -10.34 22.65
N GLN A 90 -16.63 -11.46 23.32
CA GLN A 90 -17.26 -12.75 23.01
C GLN A 90 -17.68 -13.45 24.31
N LYS A 91 -18.97 -13.79 24.43
CA LYS A 91 -19.54 -14.56 25.56
C LYS A 91 -19.15 -14.05 26.95
N GLY A 92 -19.01 -12.74 27.10
CA GLY A 92 -18.67 -12.12 28.39
C GLY A 92 -17.22 -11.66 28.50
N SER A 93 -16.27 -12.33 27.83
CA SER A 93 -14.84 -12.07 27.87
C SER A 93 -14.31 -11.30 26.64
N TYR A 94 -13.10 -10.77 26.70
CA TYR A 94 -12.41 -10.21 25.54
C TYR A 94 -11.77 -11.29 24.65
N ALA A 95 -11.70 -11.00 23.36
CA ALA A 95 -11.00 -11.77 22.35
C ALA A 95 -10.28 -10.81 21.40
N ALA A 96 -9.24 -11.29 20.73
CA ALA A 96 -8.48 -10.49 19.77
C ALA A 96 -8.09 -11.29 18.53
N CYS A 97 -8.06 -10.60 17.40
CA CYS A 97 -7.52 -11.07 16.13
C CYS A 97 -6.42 -10.12 15.68
N LEU A 98 -5.23 -10.65 15.44
CA LEU A 98 -4.06 -9.88 15.02
C LEU A 98 -3.62 -10.37 13.66
N ARG A 99 -3.60 -9.51 12.66
CA ARG A 99 -3.07 -9.82 11.33
C ARG A 99 -1.66 -9.29 11.19
N ALA A 100 -0.70 -10.17 10.91
CA ALA A 100 0.66 -9.76 10.58
C ALA A 100 0.66 -8.98 9.26
N LEU A 101 1.26 -7.79 9.28
CA LEU A 101 1.52 -6.96 8.11
C LEU A 101 2.95 -7.24 7.63
N GLY A 102 3.15 -7.25 6.31
CA GLY A 102 4.47 -7.50 5.73
C GLY A 102 5.47 -6.44 6.18
N SER A 103 6.60 -6.87 6.77
CA SER A 103 7.65 -5.95 7.23
C SER A 103 8.64 -5.56 6.13
N THR A 104 8.69 -6.32 5.04
CA THR A 104 9.64 -6.07 3.95
C THR A 104 8.96 -5.31 2.82
N ILE A 105 9.47 -4.12 2.53
CA ILE A 105 9.08 -3.35 1.35
C ILE A 105 9.75 -4.02 0.13
N PRO A 106 9.01 -4.43 -0.91
CA PRO A 106 9.62 -4.95 -2.12
C PRO A 106 10.32 -3.83 -2.89
N SER A 107 11.50 -4.11 -3.42
CA SER A 107 12.22 -3.19 -4.31
C SER A 107 11.44 -2.95 -5.60
N VAL A 108 11.61 -1.79 -6.21
CA VAL A 108 10.97 -1.44 -7.49
C VAL A 108 11.33 -2.41 -8.64
N GLU A 109 12.53 -2.98 -8.61
CA GLU A 109 13.00 -4.00 -9.56
C GLU A 109 12.23 -5.31 -9.41
N LEU A 110 11.97 -5.74 -8.17
CA LEU A 110 11.20 -6.94 -7.86
C LEU A 110 9.74 -6.82 -8.31
N LEU A 111 9.16 -5.62 -8.18
CA LEU A 111 7.82 -5.34 -8.67
C LEU A 111 7.74 -5.23 -10.20
N ASN A 112 8.90 -5.16 -10.89
CA ASN A 112 8.99 -5.01 -12.34
C ASN A 112 8.13 -3.85 -12.86
N LEU A 113 8.16 -2.71 -12.14
CA LEU A 113 7.36 -1.54 -12.49
C LEU A 113 7.84 -0.98 -13.84
N PRO A 114 6.91 -0.57 -14.73
CA PRO A 114 7.29 0.07 -15.99
C PRO A 114 8.16 1.31 -15.74
N PRO A 115 9.19 1.59 -16.58
CA PRO A 115 10.09 2.74 -16.39
C PRO A 115 9.38 4.08 -16.22
N VAL A 116 8.27 4.27 -16.91
CA VAL A 116 7.44 5.49 -16.82
C VAL A 116 6.86 5.74 -15.42
N VAL A 117 6.66 4.68 -14.61
CA VAL A 117 6.22 4.80 -13.22
C VAL A 117 7.33 5.39 -12.35
N LEU A 118 8.58 4.92 -12.55
CA LEU A 118 9.76 5.46 -11.86
C LEU A 118 10.06 6.91 -12.29
N GLU A 119 9.94 7.22 -13.58
CA GLU A 119 10.08 8.59 -14.07
C GLU A 119 9.03 9.53 -13.46
N THR A 120 7.83 9.02 -13.19
CA THR A 120 6.74 9.78 -12.58
C THR A 120 7.03 10.08 -11.11
N SER A 121 7.59 9.12 -10.35
CA SER A 121 7.98 9.33 -8.96
C SER A 121 9.25 10.17 -8.79
N ALA A 122 10.10 10.26 -9.83
CA ALA A 122 11.30 11.09 -9.82
C ALA A 122 11.03 12.60 -10.02
N ARG A 123 9.78 13.01 -10.20
CA ARG A 123 9.43 14.42 -10.38
C ARG A 123 9.73 15.24 -9.11
N PRO A 124 10.09 16.53 -9.24
CA PRO A 124 10.35 17.38 -8.08
C PRO A 124 9.05 17.79 -7.36
N ARG A 125 7.92 17.83 -8.08
CA ARG A 125 6.60 18.23 -7.56
C ARG A 125 5.47 17.71 -8.43
N GLY A 126 4.26 17.70 -7.87
CA GLY A 126 3.03 17.31 -8.57
C GLY A 126 2.21 16.30 -7.78
N LEU A 127 1.15 15.78 -8.39
CA LEU A 127 0.24 14.82 -7.78
C LEU A 127 0.32 13.48 -8.53
N VAL A 128 0.69 12.41 -7.81
CA VAL A 128 0.78 11.04 -8.32
C VAL A 128 -0.25 10.18 -7.62
N LEU A 129 -1.20 9.65 -8.37
CA LEU A 129 -2.29 8.83 -7.85
C LEU A 129 -2.07 7.36 -8.22
N VAL A 130 -2.04 6.49 -7.22
CA VAL A 130 -2.01 5.03 -7.43
C VAL A 130 -3.42 4.49 -7.16
N THR A 131 -4.08 3.97 -8.19
CA THR A 131 -5.51 3.63 -8.11
C THR A 131 -5.79 2.19 -8.49
N GLY A 132 -6.91 1.67 -8.00
CA GLY A 132 -7.30 0.27 -8.20
C GLY A 132 -8.15 -0.26 -7.05
N PRO A 133 -8.76 -1.45 -7.20
CA PRO A 133 -9.58 -2.07 -6.16
C PRO A 133 -8.73 -2.49 -4.94
N THR A 134 -9.40 -2.90 -3.87
CA THR A 134 -8.72 -3.49 -2.72
C THR A 134 -7.94 -4.75 -3.14
N GLY A 135 -6.71 -4.90 -2.66
CA GLY A 135 -5.86 -6.04 -3.00
C GLY A 135 -5.12 -5.94 -4.35
N SER A 136 -5.24 -4.83 -5.09
CA SER A 136 -4.52 -4.64 -6.36
C SER A 136 -3.04 -4.24 -6.22
N GLY A 137 -2.48 -4.26 -5.00
CA GLY A 137 -1.09 -3.88 -4.77
C GLY A 137 -0.80 -2.38 -4.65
N LYS A 138 -1.81 -1.51 -4.51
CA LYS A 138 -1.60 -0.04 -4.37
C LYS A 138 -0.60 0.34 -3.28
N THR A 139 -0.83 -0.13 -2.05
CA THR A 139 0.04 0.18 -0.91
C THR A 139 1.45 -0.35 -1.13
N THR A 140 1.57 -1.55 -1.71
CA THR A 140 2.86 -2.17 -2.05
C THR A 140 3.63 -1.36 -3.10
N THR A 141 2.96 -0.90 -4.16
CA THR A 141 3.57 -0.06 -5.19
C THR A 141 4.00 1.29 -4.63
N LEU A 142 3.15 1.94 -3.83
CA LEU A 142 3.52 3.20 -3.17
C LEU A 142 4.71 3.01 -2.23
N ALA A 143 4.72 1.94 -1.45
CA ALA A 143 5.82 1.65 -0.55
C ALA A 143 7.14 1.48 -1.29
N ALA A 144 7.15 0.71 -2.38
CA ALA A 144 8.34 0.56 -3.21
C ALA A 144 8.82 1.90 -3.80
N LEU A 145 7.91 2.76 -4.25
CA LEU A 145 8.26 4.07 -4.82
C LEU A 145 8.83 5.03 -3.77
N LEU A 146 8.21 5.10 -2.58
CA LEU A 146 8.70 5.93 -1.48
C LEU A 146 10.02 5.43 -0.92
N ASP A 147 10.20 4.12 -0.82
CA ASP A 147 11.46 3.51 -0.40
C ASP A 147 12.58 3.76 -1.42
N HIS A 148 12.26 3.71 -2.72
CA HIS A 148 13.19 4.11 -3.76
C HIS A 148 13.60 5.60 -3.63
N ILE A 149 12.65 6.50 -3.36
CA ILE A 149 12.95 7.92 -3.08
C ILE A 149 13.84 8.04 -1.83
N ASN A 150 13.52 7.30 -0.76
CA ASN A 150 14.28 7.30 0.50
C ASN A 150 15.75 6.91 0.32
N HIS A 151 16.04 6.00 -0.61
CA HIS A 151 17.41 5.55 -0.90
C HIS A 151 18.14 6.41 -1.96
N THR A 152 17.42 7.22 -2.74
CA THR A 152 18.02 7.93 -3.90
C THR A 152 18.05 9.44 -3.76
N ARG A 153 17.18 10.04 -2.95
CA ARG A 153 17.04 11.50 -2.76
C ARG A 153 17.36 11.90 -1.31
N SER A 154 17.66 13.17 -1.09
CA SER A 154 17.93 13.73 0.25
C SER A 154 16.82 14.70 0.60
N GLU A 155 15.68 14.13 0.99
CA GLU A 155 14.39 14.84 1.10
C GLU A 155 13.69 14.50 2.42
N HIS A 156 12.67 15.28 2.76
CA HIS A 156 11.75 14.95 3.83
C HIS A 156 10.48 14.30 3.25
N ILE A 157 10.28 13.03 3.59
CA ILE A 157 9.11 12.23 3.24
C ILE A 157 8.18 12.17 4.45
N LEU A 158 6.95 12.66 4.28
CA LEU A 158 5.91 12.62 5.31
C LEU A 158 4.74 11.76 4.85
N THR A 159 4.37 10.73 5.61
CA THR A 159 3.21 9.89 5.31
C THR A 159 2.08 10.10 6.31
N ILE A 160 0.85 10.03 5.81
CA ILE A 160 -0.38 10.05 6.60
C ILE A 160 -1.20 8.82 6.19
N GLU A 161 -1.39 7.87 7.10
CA GLU A 161 -1.91 6.52 6.79
C GLU A 161 -2.97 6.06 7.80
N ASP A 162 -3.80 5.07 7.42
CA ASP A 162 -4.86 4.51 8.28
C ASP A 162 -5.07 3.00 8.00
N PRO A 163 -4.36 2.09 8.70
CA PRO A 163 -3.18 2.31 9.53
C PRO A 163 -1.88 2.34 8.70
N ILE A 164 -0.73 2.58 9.35
CA ILE A 164 0.59 2.42 8.71
C ILE A 164 0.83 0.93 8.39
N GLU A 165 0.98 0.62 7.11
CA GLU A 165 1.22 -0.76 6.64
C GLU A 165 2.70 -1.13 6.60
N PHE A 166 3.53 -0.28 6.00
CA PHE A 166 4.99 -0.47 5.88
C PHE A 166 5.72 0.57 6.72
N VAL A 167 6.79 0.15 7.40
CA VAL A 167 7.64 1.07 8.17
C VAL A 167 8.92 1.33 7.40
N TYR A 168 9.19 2.59 7.11
CA TYR A 168 10.45 2.99 6.47
C TYR A 168 11.50 3.25 7.54
N GLN A 169 12.73 2.78 7.30
CA GLN A 169 13.89 3.28 8.01
C GLN A 169 14.44 4.46 7.21
N SER A 170 14.63 5.60 7.86
CA SER A 170 15.28 6.74 7.20
C SER A 170 16.68 6.36 6.75
N ASP A 171 17.00 6.62 5.48
CA ASP A 171 18.34 6.42 4.92
C ASP A 171 18.87 7.74 4.39
N LYS A 172 18.74 7.98 3.08
CA LYS A 172 19.20 9.24 2.46
C LYS A 172 18.18 10.36 2.66
N SER A 173 16.90 10.02 2.76
CA SER A 173 15.81 10.91 3.14
C SER A 173 15.41 10.73 4.61
N LEU A 174 14.85 11.78 5.20
CA LEU A 174 14.17 11.73 6.49
C LEU A 174 12.73 11.25 6.26
N VAL A 175 12.29 10.21 6.97
CA VAL A 175 10.93 9.69 6.84
C VAL A 175 10.17 9.84 8.15
N HIS A 176 9.06 10.57 8.11
CA HIS A 176 8.09 10.67 9.19
C HIS A 176 6.77 10.04 8.77
N GLN A 177 6.24 9.14 9.59
CA GLN A 177 4.96 8.49 9.33
C GLN A 177 3.97 8.85 10.43
N ARG A 178 2.74 9.17 10.04
CA ARG A 178 1.66 9.55 10.96
C ARG A 178 0.46 8.64 10.72
N GLN A 179 0.03 7.94 11.75
CA GLN A 179 -1.15 7.11 11.69
C GLN A 179 -2.39 7.88 12.17
N LEU A 180 -3.49 7.71 11.45
CA LEU A 180 -4.79 8.22 11.88
C LEU A 180 -5.22 7.56 13.20
N ASN A 181 -5.85 8.35 14.06
CA ASN A 181 -6.31 7.96 15.41
C ASN A 181 -5.22 7.58 16.41
N GLU A 182 -3.93 7.68 16.03
CA GLU A 182 -2.78 7.55 16.93
C GLU A 182 -1.95 8.85 16.94
N ASP A 183 -1.49 9.32 15.79
CA ASP A 183 -0.62 10.50 15.65
C ASP A 183 -1.35 11.75 15.12
N THR A 184 -2.53 11.56 14.53
CA THR A 184 -3.39 12.64 14.03
C THR A 184 -4.86 12.26 14.12
N ARG A 185 -5.74 13.26 14.22
CA ARG A 185 -7.20 13.08 14.33
C ARG A 185 -7.92 12.98 12.98
N SER A 186 -7.34 13.53 11.92
CA SER A 186 -7.91 13.48 10.57
C SER A 186 -6.81 13.65 9.51
N PHE A 187 -7.06 13.14 8.30
CA PHE A 187 -6.20 13.38 7.14
C PHE A 187 -6.05 14.86 6.86
N ALA A 188 -7.17 15.60 6.79
CA ALA A 188 -7.16 17.04 6.56
C ALA A 188 -6.36 17.82 7.61
N ASN A 189 -6.45 17.45 8.89
CA ASN A 189 -5.66 18.09 9.95
C ASN A 189 -4.16 17.83 9.78
N ALA A 190 -3.77 16.57 9.51
CA ALA A 190 -2.37 16.24 9.28
C ALA A 190 -1.82 16.90 8.01
N LEU A 191 -2.60 16.97 6.94
CA LEU A 191 -2.16 17.56 5.67
C LEU A 191 -2.01 19.08 5.76
N ARG A 192 -2.85 19.76 6.55
CA ARG A 192 -2.63 21.19 6.87
C ARG A 192 -1.35 21.43 7.67
N ALA A 193 -1.09 20.55 8.65
CA ALA A 193 0.11 20.65 9.47
C ALA A 193 1.37 20.35 8.63
N ALA A 194 1.30 19.36 7.75
CA ALA A 194 2.36 18.97 6.82
C ALA A 194 2.95 20.16 6.05
N LEU A 195 2.11 21.10 5.58
CA LEU A 195 2.58 22.30 4.86
C LEU A 195 3.49 23.23 5.69
N ARG A 196 3.66 22.98 6.98
CA ARG A 196 4.57 23.70 7.89
C ARG A 196 5.61 22.79 8.53
N GLU A 197 5.66 21.52 8.13
CA GLU A 197 6.59 20.51 8.61
C GLU A 197 7.79 20.35 7.65
N ASP A 198 7.93 21.26 6.67
CA ASP A 198 8.99 21.24 5.64
C ASP A 198 9.12 19.92 4.85
N PRO A 199 8.02 19.29 4.35
CA PRO A 199 8.12 18.08 3.54
C PRO A 199 8.47 18.42 2.09
N ASP A 200 9.20 17.52 1.42
CA ASP A 200 9.36 17.52 -0.03
C ASP A 200 8.35 16.56 -0.68
N VAL A 201 8.13 15.41 -0.02
CA VAL A 201 7.25 14.34 -0.48
C VAL A 201 6.19 14.06 0.57
N ILE A 202 4.92 14.02 0.15
CA ILE A 202 3.78 13.76 1.04
C ILE A 202 3.02 12.54 0.52
N LEU A 203 2.82 11.52 1.35
CA LEU A 203 1.86 10.44 1.09
C LEU A 203 0.56 10.69 1.86
N VAL A 204 -0.55 10.72 1.13
CA VAL A 204 -1.91 10.72 1.67
C VAL A 204 -2.54 9.36 1.39
N GLY A 205 -2.66 8.51 2.42
CA GLY A 205 -3.08 7.11 2.31
C GLY A 205 -4.26 6.88 1.37
N GLU A 206 -5.47 7.31 1.73
CA GLU A 206 -6.64 7.26 0.85
C GLU A 206 -7.39 8.60 0.87
N MET A 207 -7.63 9.18 -0.31
CA MET A 207 -8.37 10.43 -0.44
C MET A 207 -9.87 10.13 -0.56
N ARG A 208 -10.55 10.02 0.58
CA ARG A 208 -11.99 9.70 0.65
C ARG A 208 -12.88 10.94 0.55
N ASP A 209 -12.50 12.01 1.22
CA ASP A 209 -13.30 13.22 1.39
C ASP A 209 -12.80 14.40 0.53
N LEU A 210 -13.73 15.33 0.28
CA LEU A 210 -13.53 16.55 -0.52
C LEU A 210 -12.36 17.40 0.03
N GLU A 211 -12.33 17.57 1.35
CA GLU A 211 -11.37 18.43 2.03
C GLU A 211 -9.94 17.90 1.86
N THR A 212 -9.75 16.59 2.00
CA THR A 212 -8.47 15.93 1.79
C THR A 212 -8.01 16.02 0.33
N ILE A 213 -8.93 15.85 -0.64
CA ILE A 213 -8.62 16.02 -2.07
C ILE A 213 -8.16 17.45 -2.36
N GLN A 214 -8.90 18.45 -1.88
CA GLN A 214 -8.56 19.87 -2.09
C GLN A 214 -7.19 20.21 -1.51
N LEU A 215 -6.92 19.79 -0.27
CA LEU A 215 -5.64 20.02 0.39
C LEU A 215 -4.48 19.32 -0.32
N ALA A 216 -4.69 18.11 -0.85
CA ALA A 216 -3.67 17.37 -1.59
C ALA A 216 -3.31 18.07 -2.92
N VAL A 217 -4.32 18.59 -3.63
CA VAL A 217 -4.11 19.38 -4.84
C VAL A 217 -3.37 20.68 -4.52
N SER A 218 -3.77 21.41 -3.47
CA SER A 218 -3.07 22.62 -3.04
C SER A 218 -1.63 22.35 -2.62
N ALA A 219 -1.35 21.23 -1.94
CA ALA A 219 0.01 20.81 -1.60
C ALA A 219 0.85 20.55 -2.87
N ALA A 220 0.29 19.87 -3.87
CA ALA A 220 0.97 19.63 -5.14
C ALA A 220 1.25 20.94 -5.92
N GLU A 221 0.30 21.89 -5.92
CA GLU A 221 0.46 23.21 -6.55
C GLU A 221 1.52 24.08 -5.86
N THR A 222 1.65 23.95 -4.53
CA THR A 222 2.61 24.72 -3.73
C THR A 222 4.03 24.16 -3.76
N GLY A 223 4.29 23.14 -4.59
CA GLY A 223 5.64 22.68 -4.89
C GLY A 223 6.02 21.33 -4.27
N HIS A 224 5.09 20.63 -3.64
CA HIS A 224 5.32 19.31 -3.06
C HIS A 224 5.10 18.19 -4.07
N LEU A 225 5.78 17.05 -3.90
CA LEU A 225 5.41 15.81 -4.57
C LEU A 225 4.42 15.04 -3.69
N VAL A 226 3.16 15.00 -4.10
CA VAL A 226 2.08 14.36 -3.36
C VAL A 226 1.73 13.02 -3.98
N PHE A 227 1.78 11.96 -3.19
CA PHE A 227 1.25 10.64 -3.51
C PHE A 227 -0.10 10.44 -2.85
N GLY A 228 -1.04 9.78 -3.53
CA GLY A 228 -2.28 9.35 -2.90
C GLY A 228 -2.95 8.18 -3.57
N THR A 229 -3.94 7.58 -2.91
CA THR A 229 -4.73 6.49 -3.50
C THR A 229 -6.21 6.82 -3.64
N LEU A 230 -6.82 6.18 -4.65
CA LEU A 230 -8.26 6.16 -4.89
C LEU A 230 -8.71 4.76 -5.30
N HIS A 231 -9.95 4.42 -5.01
CA HIS A 231 -10.58 3.14 -5.37
C HIS A 231 -11.28 3.19 -6.73
N THR A 232 -10.65 3.85 -7.71
CA THR A 232 -11.16 3.97 -9.09
C THR A 232 -10.53 2.91 -9.99
N SER A 233 -11.27 2.50 -11.02
CA SER A 233 -10.85 1.40 -11.90
C SER A 233 -10.22 1.86 -13.22
N SER A 234 -10.24 3.18 -13.49
CA SER A 234 -9.65 3.75 -14.70
C SER A 234 -9.18 5.19 -14.50
N ALA A 235 -8.30 5.66 -15.39
CA ALA A 235 -7.77 7.02 -15.33
C ALA A 235 -8.89 8.06 -15.44
N ALA A 236 -9.84 7.85 -16.37
CA ALA A 236 -11.00 8.71 -16.55
C ALA A 236 -11.86 8.81 -15.28
N GLN A 237 -12.20 7.68 -14.65
CA GLN A 237 -12.95 7.68 -13.38
C GLN A 237 -12.18 8.36 -12.25
N THR A 238 -10.86 8.26 -12.26
CA THR A 238 -9.99 8.93 -11.29
C THR A 238 -10.08 10.44 -11.46
N VAL A 239 -10.04 10.92 -12.70
CA VAL A 239 -10.23 12.34 -13.04
C VAL A 239 -11.60 12.81 -12.59
N ASP A 240 -12.67 12.11 -12.98
CA ASP A 240 -14.04 12.46 -12.63
C ASP A 240 -14.20 12.59 -11.10
N ARG A 241 -13.70 11.60 -10.34
CA ARG A 241 -13.73 11.63 -8.87
C ARG A 241 -12.95 12.80 -8.27
N MET A 242 -11.80 13.14 -8.85
CA MET A 242 -11.00 14.29 -8.39
C MET A 242 -11.71 15.62 -8.71
N VAL A 243 -12.33 15.74 -9.88
CA VAL A 243 -13.09 16.94 -10.28
C VAL A 243 -14.32 17.12 -9.40
N ASP A 244 -15.08 16.05 -9.15
CA ASP A 244 -16.20 16.05 -8.20
C ASP A 244 -15.71 16.44 -6.80
N GLY A 245 -14.53 15.92 -6.43
CA GLY A 245 -13.78 16.20 -5.20
C GLY A 245 -13.31 17.64 -5.02
N LEU A 246 -13.28 18.45 -6.09
CA LEU A 246 -12.91 19.86 -6.03
C LEU A 246 -14.14 20.78 -5.97
N GLY A 247 -15.35 20.23 -6.13
CA GLY A 247 -16.60 20.96 -6.16
C GLY A 247 -16.84 21.57 -7.54
N GLY A 248 -17.67 20.92 -8.36
CA GLY A 248 -17.97 21.33 -9.74
C GLY A 248 -18.76 22.64 -9.92
N GLY A 249 -18.52 23.69 -9.12
CA GLY A 249 -19.33 24.90 -9.22
C GLY A 249 -18.84 26.23 -8.63
N THR A 250 -17.65 26.36 -8.00
CA THR A 250 -17.35 27.60 -7.25
C THR A 250 -15.92 28.15 -7.31
N THR A 251 -15.02 27.64 -8.15
CA THR A 251 -13.70 28.27 -8.38
C THR A 251 -13.54 28.68 -9.84
N ASP A 252 -13.06 29.90 -10.09
CA ASP A 252 -12.72 30.43 -11.42
C ASP A 252 -11.58 29.67 -12.12
N ALA A 253 -10.96 28.70 -11.43
CA ALA A 253 -9.92 27.82 -11.97
C ALA A 253 -10.55 26.51 -12.48
N ASP A 254 -10.30 26.16 -13.75
CA ASP A 254 -10.75 24.90 -14.35
C ASP A 254 -10.09 23.71 -13.62
N PRO A 255 -10.84 22.88 -12.87
CA PRO A 255 -10.29 21.74 -12.12
C PRO A 255 -9.56 20.74 -13.03
N CYS A 256 -10.02 20.60 -14.28
CA CYS A 256 -9.35 19.77 -15.27
C CYS A 256 -8.00 20.36 -15.70
N ALA A 257 -7.84 21.68 -15.70
CA ALA A 257 -6.57 22.33 -16.01
C ALA A 257 -5.56 22.15 -14.87
N ALA A 258 -5.98 22.33 -13.61
CA ALA A 258 -5.12 22.08 -12.44
C ALA A 258 -4.65 20.61 -12.39
N LEU A 259 -5.58 19.67 -12.57
CA LEU A 259 -5.27 18.24 -12.59
C LEU A 259 -4.47 17.81 -13.83
N GLY A 260 -4.71 18.40 -15.00
CA GLY A 260 -3.93 18.14 -16.22
C GLY A 260 -2.48 18.59 -16.11
N GLN A 261 -2.25 19.70 -15.40
CA GLN A 261 -0.91 20.28 -15.23
C GLN A 261 -0.03 19.44 -14.29
N PHE A 262 -0.60 18.91 -13.21
CA PHE A 262 0.17 18.29 -12.13
C PHE A 262 -0.15 16.81 -11.84
N GLY A 263 -1.30 16.30 -12.32
CA GLY A 263 -1.80 14.96 -12.03
C GLY A 263 -1.20 13.86 -12.91
N ARG A 264 -0.88 12.71 -12.31
CA ARG A 264 -0.48 11.47 -12.98
C ARG A 264 -1.17 10.28 -12.30
N CYS A 265 -1.58 9.27 -13.07
CA CYS A 265 -2.22 8.06 -12.53
C CYS A 265 -1.38 6.82 -12.83
N VAL A 266 -1.26 5.95 -11.85
CA VAL A 266 -0.61 4.64 -11.95
C VAL A 266 -1.63 3.57 -11.56
N PHE A 267 -1.80 2.59 -12.44
CA PHE A 267 -2.63 1.41 -12.20
C PHE A 267 -1.68 0.24 -11.95
N PRO A 268 -1.59 -0.28 -10.71
CA PRO A 268 -0.79 -1.45 -10.45
C PRO A 268 -1.46 -2.68 -11.06
N ASP A 269 -0.64 -3.53 -11.69
CA ASP A 269 -1.07 -4.86 -12.07
C ASP A 269 -1.31 -5.71 -10.80
N PRO A 270 -2.26 -6.66 -10.83
CA PRO A 270 -2.41 -7.61 -9.75
C PRO A 270 -1.08 -8.31 -9.50
N LEU A 271 -0.59 -8.28 -8.25
CA LEU A 271 0.59 -9.05 -7.88
C LEU A 271 0.34 -10.53 -8.19
N PRO A 272 1.32 -11.26 -8.77
CA PRO A 272 1.18 -12.70 -8.92
C PRO A 272 0.93 -13.27 -7.53
N ALA A 273 -0.09 -14.12 -7.40
CA ALA A 273 -0.36 -14.81 -6.15
C ALA A 273 0.93 -15.51 -5.70
N SER A 274 1.42 -15.18 -4.51
CA SER A 274 2.51 -15.95 -3.91
C SER A 274 2.01 -17.40 -3.80
N GLU A 275 2.69 -18.34 -4.45
CA GLU A 275 2.45 -19.75 -4.14
C GLU A 275 2.62 -19.95 -2.63
N PRO A 276 1.69 -20.66 -1.95
CA PRO A 276 1.84 -20.91 -0.53
C PRO A 276 3.10 -21.77 -0.32
N GLY A 277 4.21 -21.15 0.10
CA GLY A 277 5.39 -21.87 0.56
C GLY A 277 6.78 -21.44 0.03
N SER A 278 6.92 -20.45 -0.85
CA SER A 278 8.24 -20.08 -1.39
C SER A 278 8.81 -18.77 -0.84
N ARG A 279 9.01 -18.66 0.48
CA ARG A 279 9.97 -17.69 1.04
C ARG A 279 11.34 -18.36 1.16
N THR A 280 12.15 -18.18 0.13
CA THR A 280 13.56 -18.61 0.16
C THR A 280 14.33 -17.64 1.05
N VAL A 281 14.67 -18.07 2.26
CA VAL A 281 15.69 -17.41 3.08
C VAL A 281 17.02 -17.58 2.36
N ARG A 282 17.56 -16.51 1.76
CA ARG A 282 18.98 -16.47 1.38
C ARG A 282 19.75 -15.84 2.53
N SER A 283 20.44 -16.68 3.29
CA SER A 283 21.51 -16.26 4.19
C SER A 283 22.65 -15.65 3.37
N SER A 284 23.01 -14.42 3.70
CA SER A 284 24.18 -13.74 3.15
C SER A 284 25.45 -14.21 3.88
N ASP A 285 26.02 -15.32 3.43
CA ASP A 285 27.41 -15.68 3.76
C ASP A 285 28.34 -15.12 2.69
N GLY A 286 29.25 -14.23 3.13
CA GLY A 286 30.24 -13.55 2.30
C GLY A 286 31.27 -14.49 1.64
N PRO A 287 32.03 -13.99 0.66
CA PRO A 287 32.85 -14.83 -0.21
C PRO A 287 34.07 -15.36 0.56
N ARG A 288 34.09 -16.67 0.84
CA ARG A 288 35.33 -17.40 1.15
C ARG A 288 35.95 -17.91 -0.14
N ASN A 289 37.16 -17.43 -0.38
CA ASN A 289 38.10 -17.88 -1.40
C ASN A 289 38.46 -19.37 -1.20
N PRO A 290 38.59 -20.17 -2.26
CA PRO A 290 39.48 -21.31 -2.21
C PRO A 290 40.46 -21.30 -3.39
N ASP A 291 41.72 -21.21 -3.02
CA ASP A 291 42.87 -21.46 -3.85
C ASP A 291 43.11 -22.98 -4.01
N GLN A 292 43.66 -23.35 -5.16
CA GLN A 292 44.54 -24.50 -5.43
C GLN A 292 44.00 -25.92 -5.73
N HIS A 293 44.38 -26.34 -6.94
CA HIS A 293 44.76 -27.69 -7.39
C HIS A 293 43.71 -28.82 -7.38
N THR A 294 43.29 -29.26 -8.57
CA THR A 294 43.82 -30.50 -9.20
C THR A 294 43.26 -30.80 -10.61
N ARG A 295 44.20 -31.01 -11.54
CA ARG A 295 44.25 -32.02 -12.63
C ARG A 295 43.31 -31.92 -13.85
N HIS A 296 43.94 -31.44 -14.93
CA HIS A 296 43.94 -31.95 -16.32
C HIS A 296 43.06 -33.18 -16.65
N ARG A 297 42.24 -33.03 -17.71
CA ARG A 297 42.22 -33.89 -18.92
C ARG A 297 41.38 -33.24 -20.04
N GLN A 298 42.03 -32.90 -21.15
CA GLN A 298 41.46 -32.84 -22.51
C GLN A 298 42.03 -34.04 -23.30
N PRO A 299 41.30 -34.59 -24.30
CA PRO A 299 41.48 -34.19 -25.72
C PRO A 299 40.15 -34.19 -26.54
N ASP A 300 39.86 -33.20 -27.41
CA ASP A 300 40.23 -32.97 -28.84
C ASP A 300 39.06 -33.37 -29.82
N PRO A 301 38.97 -32.95 -31.11
CA PRO A 301 37.84 -32.20 -31.67
C PRO A 301 37.22 -32.90 -32.92
N ARG A 302 36.51 -32.15 -33.77
CA ARG A 302 35.74 -32.55 -34.99
C ARG A 302 34.30 -32.99 -34.64
N GLY A 303 33.24 -32.56 -35.29
CA GLY A 303 33.01 -31.72 -36.46
C GLY A 303 31.54 -31.89 -36.86
N GLU A 304 30.91 -30.77 -37.23
CA GLU A 304 29.78 -30.63 -38.17
C GLU A 304 28.35 -31.18 -37.86
N ASN A 305 27.41 -30.24 -37.99
CA ASN A 305 26.04 -30.32 -38.56
C ASN A 305 24.85 -30.85 -37.71
N SER A 306 24.16 -29.89 -37.06
CA SER A 306 22.71 -29.57 -36.96
C SER A 306 21.60 -30.65 -37.05
N PRO A 307 20.36 -30.41 -36.52
CA PRO A 307 19.90 -29.47 -35.49
C PRO A 307 19.12 -30.18 -34.35
N ALA A 308 19.36 -29.80 -33.09
CA ALA A 308 18.57 -30.27 -31.95
C ALA A 308 17.66 -29.16 -31.42
N LEU A 309 16.41 -29.55 -31.16
CA LEU A 309 15.31 -28.75 -30.66
C LEU A 309 15.69 -27.90 -29.44
N PHE A 310 15.53 -26.58 -29.55
CA PHE A 310 15.28 -25.72 -28.40
C PHE A 310 13.77 -25.46 -28.30
N PRO A 311 13.11 -25.72 -27.16
CA PRO A 311 11.82 -25.11 -26.89
C PRO A 311 12.04 -23.62 -26.64
N ASN A 312 11.42 -22.83 -27.52
CA ASN A 312 11.31 -21.37 -27.47
C ASN A 312 10.68 -20.90 -26.12
N PRO A 313 11.35 -20.07 -25.30
CA PRO A 313 10.80 -19.57 -24.03
C PRO A 313 9.92 -18.32 -24.19
N ASN A 314 9.40 -18.02 -25.39
CA ASN A 314 8.36 -17.00 -25.58
C ASN A 314 6.98 -17.62 -25.76
N ARG A 315 6.37 -18.05 -24.65
CA ARG A 315 4.91 -18.24 -24.54
C ARG A 315 4.38 -17.75 -23.19
N GLY A 316 4.61 -16.49 -22.88
CA GLY A 316 3.63 -15.70 -22.12
C GLY A 316 2.70 -15.04 -23.13
N ARG A 317 1.42 -15.43 -23.17
CA ARG A 317 0.43 -14.82 -24.07
C ARG A 317 0.14 -13.39 -23.62
N THR A 318 0.90 -12.42 -24.12
CA THR A 318 0.49 -11.02 -24.17
C THR A 318 -0.66 -10.91 -25.17
N ARG A 319 -1.88 -10.69 -24.68
CA ARG A 319 -2.98 -10.24 -25.55
C ARG A 319 -2.83 -8.73 -25.73
N TYR A 320 -2.29 -8.31 -26.86
CA TYR A 320 -2.52 -6.96 -27.40
C TYR A 320 -3.42 -7.12 -28.62
N ALA A 321 -4.58 -6.47 -28.60
CA ALA A 321 -5.54 -6.51 -29.70
C ALA A 321 -5.12 -5.53 -30.82
N ASP A 322 -5.32 -5.95 -32.06
CA ASP A 322 -5.12 -5.21 -33.32
C ASP A 322 -6.22 -4.13 -33.55
N PRO A 323 -6.06 -3.20 -34.51
CA PRO A 323 -6.45 -1.81 -34.38
C PRO A 323 -7.88 -1.58 -34.86
N GLY A 324 -8.77 -1.32 -33.92
CA GLY A 324 -10.16 -1.00 -34.25
C GLY A 324 -11.04 -0.68 -33.06
N GLU A 325 -10.47 -0.35 -31.90
CA GLU A 325 -11.20 0.16 -30.73
C GLU A 325 -10.18 0.80 -29.79
N SER A 326 -10.49 1.99 -29.27
CA SER A 326 -9.55 2.90 -28.61
C SER A 326 -9.15 2.47 -27.19
N LEU A 327 -8.43 1.37 -27.05
CA LEU A 327 -7.84 0.90 -25.80
C LEU A 327 -6.40 0.42 -26.05
N GLY A 328 -5.43 1.33 -25.96
CA GLY A 328 -4.04 1.00 -26.26
C GLY A 328 -3.05 2.15 -26.09
N GLN A 329 -3.12 2.90 -24.99
CA GLN A 329 -2.00 3.68 -24.48
C GLN A 329 -1.95 3.53 -22.96
N PRO A 330 -0.77 3.26 -22.34
CA PRO A 330 -0.62 3.45 -20.92
C PRO A 330 -0.84 4.95 -20.68
N CYS A 331 -1.98 5.30 -20.11
CA CYS A 331 -2.39 6.69 -19.89
C CYS A 331 -1.55 7.25 -18.73
N THR A 332 -0.27 7.51 -18.99
CA THR A 332 0.72 8.04 -18.05
C THR A 332 0.70 9.56 -18.00
N GLN A 333 -0.26 10.20 -18.65
CA GLN A 333 -0.45 11.64 -18.66
C GLN A 333 -1.94 11.95 -18.61
N TRP A 334 -2.33 12.91 -17.75
CA TRP A 334 -3.67 13.48 -17.75
C TRP A 334 -3.80 14.36 -19.01
N GLY A 335 -4.03 13.73 -20.16
CA GLY A 335 -4.42 14.45 -21.37
C GLY A 335 -5.87 14.88 -21.22
N CYS A 336 -6.14 16.19 -21.27
CA CYS A 336 -7.49 16.73 -21.33
C CYS A 336 -8.27 16.04 -22.46
N PHE A 337 -9.25 15.21 -22.10
CA PHE A 337 -10.23 14.69 -23.04
C PHE A 337 -11.15 15.85 -23.50
N PRO A 338 -11.62 15.84 -24.76
CA PRO A 338 -12.36 16.95 -25.32
C PRO A 338 -13.63 17.24 -24.51
N ARG A 339 -13.84 18.52 -24.20
CA ARG A 339 -15.04 19.06 -23.54
C ARG A 339 -16.27 18.31 -24.07
N ARG A 340 -17.03 17.64 -23.19
CA ARG A 340 -18.36 17.11 -23.53
C ARG A 340 -19.10 18.25 -24.23
N ARG A 341 -19.51 18.03 -25.49
CA ARG A 341 -20.39 18.97 -26.20
C ARG A 341 -21.54 19.29 -25.26
N ALA A 342 -21.75 20.57 -24.99
CA ALA A 342 -22.90 21.06 -24.25
C ALA A 342 -24.15 20.37 -24.81
N ALA A 343 -24.78 19.53 -24.01
CA ALA A 343 -26.12 19.04 -24.31
C ALA A 343 -27.00 20.27 -24.46
N ALA A 344 -27.62 20.42 -25.62
CA ALA A 344 -28.48 21.52 -25.95
C ALA A 344 -29.48 21.75 -24.82
N ARG A 345 -29.40 22.91 -24.17
CA ARG A 345 -30.45 23.39 -23.26
C ARG A 345 -31.75 23.45 -24.07
N GLN A 346 -32.70 22.57 -23.78
CA GLN A 346 -34.08 22.79 -24.19
C GLN A 346 -34.56 24.10 -23.54
N PRO A 347 -35.16 25.03 -24.30
CA PRO A 347 -35.70 26.25 -23.70
C PRO A 347 -36.92 25.90 -22.84
N CYS A 348 -36.89 26.34 -21.58
CA CYS A 348 -38.03 26.31 -20.67
C CYS A 348 -39.24 26.98 -21.33
N LYS A 349 -40.33 26.23 -21.53
CA LYS A 349 -41.64 26.82 -21.82
C LYS A 349 -42.17 27.49 -20.54
N HIS A 350 -42.40 28.80 -20.60
CA HIS A 350 -43.16 29.52 -19.59
C HIS A 350 -44.63 29.05 -19.58
N PRO A 351 -45.29 28.90 -18.42
CA PRO A 351 -46.74 28.83 -18.37
C PRO A 351 -47.33 30.24 -18.53
N GLU A 352 -48.23 30.39 -19.50
CA GLU A 352 -49.04 31.58 -19.70
C GLU A 352 -49.91 31.86 -18.46
N ARG A 353 -49.95 33.14 -18.07
CA ARG A 353 -50.93 33.67 -17.12
C ARG A 353 -52.32 33.55 -17.73
N GLN A 354 -53.23 32.84 -17.07
CA GLN A 354 -54.66 33.05 -17.27
C GLN A 354 -55.10 34.22 -16.38
N SER A 355 -55.77 35.15 -17.04
CA SER A 355 -56.51 36.31 -16.52
C SER A 355 -57.67 35.92 -15.62
#